data_AF-G5DYX5-F1
#
_entry.id   AF-G5DYX5-F1
#
_cell.length_a   1.000
_cell.length_b   1.000
_cell.length_c   1.000
_cell.angle_alpha   90.00
_cell.angle_beta   90.00
_cell.angle_gamma   90.00
#
_symmetry.space_group_name_H-M   'P 1'
#
loop_
_entity.id
_entity.type
_entity.pdbx_description
1 polymer ?
#
loop_
_entity_poly.entity_id
_entity_poly.type
_entity_poly.pdbx_seq_one_letter_code
_entity_poly.pdbx_strand_id
1 'polypeptide(L)' 'TQVDNADVCDEMYESLYRMNNNYYREKYPRLQDTSFTEVTMEEYQMVLASDNLKQMEEIKNGMWKRIRDK' A
#
# COMPACT_ATOMS: atom_id res chain seq x y z
N THR A 1 15.83 -14.08 -20.51
CA THR A 1 14.47 -13.68 -20.87
C THR A 1 14.52 -13.19 -22.30
N GLN A 2 13.96 -13.94 -23.25
CA GLN A 2 13.88 -13.48 -24.64
C GLN A 2 12.71 -12.52 -24.72
N VAL A 3 12.96 -11.30 -25.18
CA VAL A 3 11.92 -10.28 -25.34
C VAL A 3 11.35 -10.47 -26.73
N ASP A 4 10.17 -11.07 -26.81
CA ASP A 4 9.56 -11.49 -28.08
C ASP A 4 9.06 -10.30 -28.93
N ASN A 5 8.89 -9.12 -28.31
CA ASN A 5 8.43 -7.90 -28.96
C ASN A 5 9.13 -6.67 -28.36
N ALA A 6 9.91 -5.96 -29.17
CA ALA A 6 10.65 -4.77 -28.74
C ALA A 6 9.73 -3.65 -28.24
N ASP A 7 8.58 -3.46 -28.88
CA ASP A 7 7.64 -2.39 -28.52
C ASP A 7 7.05 -2.62 -27.11
N VAL A 8 6.82 -3.88 -26.74
CA VAL A 8 6.34 -4.26 -25.40
C VAL A 8 7.41 -4.02 -24.34
N CYS A 9 8.68 -4.22 -24.70
CA CYS A 9 9.80 -3.92 -23.81
C CYS A 9 9.90 -2.42 -23.53
N ASP A 10 9.76 -1.60 -24.57
CA ASP A 10 9.81 -0.15 -24.44
C ASP A 10 8.63 0.35 -23.61
N GLU A 11 7.42 -0.19 -23.82
CA GLU A 11 6.25 0.15 -22.99
C GLU A 11 6.46 -0.20 -21.51
N MET A 12 6.99 -1.40 -21.23
CA MET A 12 7.32 -1.82 -19.87
C MET A 12 8.39 -0.93 -19.25
N TYR A 13 9.45 -0.62 -20.00
CA TYR A 13 10.52 0.26 -19.55
C TYR A 13 9.98 1.64 -19.19
N GLU A 14 9.17 2.23 -20.08
CA GLU A 14 8.54 3.53 -19.85
C GLU A 14 7.62 3.53 -18.62
N SER A 15 6.85 2.45 -18.43
CA SER A 15 6.02 2.28 -17.24
C SER A 15 6.86 2.28 -15.95
N LEU A 16 7.95 1.50 -15.93
CA LEU A 16 8.89 1.45 -14.81
C LEU A 16 9.60 2.79 -14.58
N TYR A 17 10.02 3.46 -15.65
CA TYR A 17 10.66 4.77 -15.60
C TYR A 17 9.72 5.83 -15.01
N ARG A 18 8.44 5.84 -15.40
CA ARG A 18 7.41 6.73 -14.83
C ARG A 18 7.18 6.46 -13.34
N MET A 19 7.13 5.19 -12.93
CA MET A 19 6.99 4.84 -11.52
C MET A 19 8.21 5.30 -10.70
N ASN A 20 9.42 5.06 -11.20
CA ASN A 20 10.66 5.44 -10.51
C ASN A 20 10.83 6.95 -10.36
N ASN A 21 10.45 7.72 -11.39
CA ASN A 21 10.60 9.18 -11.37
C ASN A 21 9.41 9.91 -10.75
N ASN A 22 8.55 9.22 -9.97
CA ASN A 22 7.38 9.82 -9.34
C ASN A 22 6.43 10.55 -10.31
N TYR A 23 6.43 10.18 -11.60
CA TYR A 23 5.71 10.89 -12.66
C TYR A 23 4.22 11.08 -12.34
N TYR A 24 3.58 10.04 -11.82
CA TYR A 24 2.14 10.09 -11.51
C TYR A 24 1.81 11.00 -10.33
N ARG A 25 2.73 11.18 -9.38
CA ARG A 25 2.56 12.11 -8.25
C ARG A 25 2.57 13.55 -8.73
N GLU A 26 3.44 13.89 -9.67
CA GLU A 26 3.56 15.24 -10.23
C GLU A 26 2.44 15.54 -11.22
N LYS A 27 2.09 14.56 -12.07
CA LYS A 27 1.04 14.71 -13.08
C LYS A 27 -0.36 14.80 -12.47
N TYR A 28 -0.60 14.10 -11.37
CA TYR A 28 -1.90 14.04 -10.70
C TYR A 28 -1.73 14.45 -9.22
N PRO A 29 -1.52 15.76 -8.95
CA PRO A 29 -1.34 16.23 -7.59
C PRO A 29 -2.60 15.96 -6.76
N ARG A 30 -2.43 15.34 -5.60
CA ARG A 30 -3.54 15.11 -4.67
C ARG A 30 -3.88 16.40 -3.92
N LEU A 31 -5.16 16.58 -3.61
CA LEU A 31 -5.62 17.70 -2.78
C LEU A 31 -5.07 17.63 -1.35
N GLN A 32 -4.90 16.41 -0.84
CA GLN A 32 -4.35 16.12 0.47
C GLN A 32 -3.35 14.97 0.38
N ASP A 33 -2.37 14.92 1.29
CA ASP A 33 -1.43 13.82 1.34
C ASP A 33 -2.04 12.62 2.09
N THR A 34 -2.75 11.80 1.33
CA THR A 34 -3.39 10.57 1.81
C THR A 34 -2.61 9.33 1.39
N SER A 35 -2.70 8.29 2.22
CA SER A 35 -2.16 6.97 1.93
C SER A 35 -3.09 6.17 1.00
N PHE A 36 -2.71 4.94 0.64
CA PHE A 36 -3.53 4.05 -0.20
C PHE A 36 -4.95 3.82 0.34
N THR A 37 -5.14 3.84 1.66
CA THR A 37 -6.46 3.67 2.28
C THR A 37 -7.28 4.96 2.31
N GLU A 38 -6.85 6.01 1.61
CA GLU A 38 -7.41 7.37 1.63
C GLU A 38 -7.32 8.08 2.99
N VAL A 39 -6.63 7.46 3.95
CA VAL A 39 -6.43 8.01 5.29
C VAL A 39 -5.21 8.92 5.29
N THR A 40 -5.33 10.11 5.88
CA THR A 40 -4.23 11.05 6.11
C THR A 40 -3.25 10.52 7.17
N MET A 41 -2.05 11.09 7.24
CA MET A 41 -1.08 10.69 8.26
C MET A 41 -1.57 10.96 9.69
N GLU A 42 -2.31 12.05 9.89
CA GLU A 42 -2.88 12.43 11.19
C GLU A 42 -3.96 11.44 11.63
N GLU A 43 -4.88 11.09 10.73
CA GLU A 43 -5.90 10.06 11.00
C GLU A 43 -5.26 8.69 11.23
N TYR A 44 -4.21 8.35 10.49
CA TYR A 44 -3.44 7.12 10.73
C TYR A 44 -2.82 7.12 12.13
N GLN A 45 -2.17 8.22 12.54
CA GLN A 45 -1.64 8.36 13.90
C GLN A 45 -2.73 8.28 14.96
N MET A 46 -3.92 8.82 14.68
CA MET A 46 -5.07 8.75 15.58
C MET A 46 -5.57 7.31 15.74
N VAL A 47 -5.65 6.54 14.65
CA VAL A 47 -5.97 5.11 14.68
C VAL A 47 -4.90 4.33 15.45
N LEU A 48 -3.61 4.62 15.24
CA LEU A 48 -2.52 4.01 16.01
C LEU A 48 -2.57 4.35 17.50
N ALA A 49 -2.91 5.60 17.83
CA ALA A 49 -2.99 6.08 19.20
C ALA A 49 -4.23 5.56 19.94
N SER A 50 -5.29 5.21 19.21
CA SER A 50 -6.47 4.58 19.76
C SER A 50 -6.22 3.12 20.16
N ASP A 51 -6.84 2.64 21.25
CA ASP A 51 -6.74 1.24 21.68
C ASP A 51 -7.30 0.24 20.66
N ASN A 52 -7.87 0.70 19.54
CA ASN A 52 -8.39 -0.13 18.45
C ASN A 52 -7.34 -1.09 17.89
N LEU A 53 -6.07 -0.67 17.84
CA LEU A 53 -5.00 -1.51 17.31
C LEU A 53 -4.65 -2.67 18.25
N LYS A 54 -4.66 -2.42 19.56
CA LYS A 54 -4.51 -3.47 20.58
C LYS A 54 -5.69 -4.43 20.54
N GLN A 55 -6.92 -3.93 20.42
CA GLN A 55 -8.11 -4.77 20.30
C GLN A 55 -8.05 -5.68 19.06
N MET A 56 -7.62 -5.15 17.91
CA MET A 56 -7.41 -5.95 16.69
C MET A 56 -6.35 -7.04 16.88
N GLU A 57 -5.25 -6.71 17.56
CA GLU A 57 -4.18 -7.67 17.85
C GLU A 57 -4.65 -8.79 18.79
N GLU A 58 -5.41 -8.45 19.84
CA GLU A 58 -6.01 -9.42 20.76
C GLU A 58 -6.99 -10.36 20.04
N ILE A 59 -7.84 -9.81 19.16
CA ILE A 59 -8.77 -10.60 18.33
C ILE A 59 -8.00 -11.56 17.43
N LYS A 60 -6.95 -11.08 16.76
CA LYS A 60 -6.08 -11.89 15.91
C LYS A 60 -5.44 -13.03 16.71
N ASN A 61 -4.87 -12.72 17.87
CA ASN A 61 -4.20 -13.71 18.73
C ASN A 61 -5.18 -14.76 19.29
N GLY A 62 -6.38 -14.34 19.70
CA GLY A 62 -7.44 -15.25 20.14
C GLY A 62 -7.99 -16.13 19.01
N MET A 63 -7.99 -15.65 17.76
CA MET A 63 -8.33 -16.45 16.58
C MET A 63 -7.26 -17.51 16.30
N TRP A 64 -5.97 -17.15 16.33
CA TRP A 64 -4.86 -18.09 16.14
C TRP A 64 -4.82 -19.18 17.21
N LYS A 65 -5.12 -18.84 18.48
CA LYS A 65 -5.18 -19.80 19.57
C LYS A 65 -6.26 -20.87 19.33
N ARG A 66 -7.46 -20.44 18.91
CA ARG A 66 -8.57 -21.35 18.55
C ARG A 66 -8.28 -22.28 17.38
N ILE A 67 -7.45 -21.83 16.42
CA ILE A 67 -7.02 -22.67 15.29
C ILE A 67 -5.95 -23.67 15.74
N ARG A 68 -5.05 -23.27 16.64
CA ARG A 68 -3.97 -24.13 17.16
C ARG A 68 -4.47 -25.24 18.09
N ASP A 69 -5.54 -24.95 18.84
CA ASP A 69 -6.14 -25.87 19.80
C ASP A 69 -7.15 -26.84 19.13
N LYS A 70 -7.32 -26.78 17.80
CA LYS A 70 -8.07 -27.74 16.97
C LYS A 70 -7.12 -28.66 16.23
#